data_AF-A0A093JLA0-F1
#
_entry.id   AF-A0A093JLA0-F1
#
_cell.length_a   1.000
_cell.length_b   1.000
_cell.length_c   1.000
_cell.angle_alpha   90.00
_cell.angle_beta   90.00
_cell.angle_gamma   90.00
#
_symmetry.space_group_name_H-M   'P 1'
#
loop_
_entity.id
_entity.type
_entity.pdbx_description
1 polymer ?
#
loop_
_entity_poly.entity_id
_entity_poly.type
_entity_poly.pdbx_seq_one_letter_code
_entity_poly.pdbx_strand_id
1 'polypeptide(L)' 'NGHKLKYRKFCLNMRKNFFTVRVSGHWNRLPREAGESPSLENFKSCLDMVVGNVL' A
#
# COMPACT_ATOMS: atom_id res chain seq x y z
N ASN A 1 -8.16 -24.70 -17.96
CA ASN A 1 -7.39 -23.83 -17.03
C ASN A 1 -7.62 -22.31 -17.14
N GLY A 2 -8.23 -21.75 -18.19
CA GLY A 2 -8.40 -20.29 -18.32
C GLY A 2 -9.40 -19.62 -17.35
N HIS A 3 -10.43 -20.34 -16.92
CA HIS A 3 -11.47 -19.80 -16.03
C HIS A 3 -10.94 -19.45 -14.62
N LYS A 4 -10.02 -20.27 -14.09
CA LYS A 4 -9.40 -20.07 -12.76
C LYS A 4 -8.47 -18.86 -12.71
N LEU A 5 -7.82 -18.53 -13.83
CA LEU A 5 -6.96 -17.34 -13.97
C LEU A 5 -7.79 -16.05 -14.02
N LYS A 6 -8.92 -16.05 -14.75
CA LYS A 6 -9.84 -14.90 -14.79
C LYS A 6 -10.43 -14.62 -13.41
N TYR A 7 -10.82 -15.66 -12.66
CA TYR A 7 -11.31 -15.51 -11.29
C TYR A 7 -10.25 -14.96 -10.33
N ARG A 8 -9.01 -15.49 -10.36
CA ARG A 8 -7.91 -14.93 -9.54
C ARG A 8 -7.62 -13.47 -9.88
N LYS A 9 -7.63 -13.11 -11.16
CA LYS A 9 -7.42 -11.72 -11.62
C LYS A 9 -8.58 -10.82 -11.16
N PHE A 10 -9.81 -11.31 -11.19
CA PHE A 10 -10.99 -10.60 -10.68
C PHE A 10 -10.90 -10.36 -9.17
N CYS A 11 -10.58 -11.39 -8.39
CA CYS A 11 -10.37 -11.25 -6.94
C CYS A 11 -9.22 -10.29 -6.61
N LEU A 12 -8.11 -10.36 -7.34
CA LEU A 12 -6.99 -9.43 -7.18
C LEU A 12 -7.39 -7.99 -7.48
N ASN A 13 -8.12 -7.77 -8.58
CA ASN A 13 -8.59 -6.44 -8.96
C ASN A 13 -9.59 -5.88 -7.94
N MET A 14 -10.49 -6.73 -7.44
CA MET A 14 -11.46 -6.32 -6.42
C MET A 14 -10.76 -5.96 -5.10
N ARG A 15 -9.78 -6.77 -4.67
CA ARG A 15 -8.96 -6.49 -3.49
C ARG A 15 -8.19 -5.17 -3.68
N LYS A 16 -7.54 -4.97 -4.84
CA LYS A 16 -6.80 -3.74 -5.13
C LYS A 16 -7.70 -2.50 -5.07
N ASN A 17 -8.85 -2.52 -5.74
CA ASN A 17 -9.80 -1.41 -5.70
C ASN A 17 -10.39 -1.17 -4.30
N PHE A 18 -10.74 -2.23 -3.56
CA PHE A 18 -11.30 -2.11 -2.22
C PHE A 18 -10.28 -1.54 -1.23
N PHE A 19 -9.04 -2.01 -1.30
CA PHE A 19 -7.94 -1.42 -0.54
C PHE A 19 -7.73 0.03 -0.96
N THR A 20 -7.60 0.36 -2.24
CA THR A 20 -7.40 1.74 -2.69
C THR A 20 -8.52 2.68 -2.23
N VAL A 21 -9.79 2.28 -2.29
CA VAL A 21 -10.91 3.13 -1.85
C VAL A 21 -10.94 3.30 -0.31
N ARG A 22 -10.75 2.20 0.44
CA ARG A 22 -10.73 2.23 1.92
C ARG A 22 -9.51 2.98 2.46
N VAL A 23 -8.35 2.72 1.85
CA VAL A 23 -7.08 3.35 2.16
C VAL A 23 -7.18 4.82 1.76
N SER A 24 -7.45 5.18 0.51
CA SER A 24 -7.50 6.61 0.11
C SER A 24 -8.48 7.45 0.94
N GLY A 25 -9.66 6.91 1.28
CA GLY A 25 -10.62 7.61 2.14
C GLY A 25 -10.16 7.74 3.59
N HIS A 26 -9.40 6.77 4.11
CA HIS A 26 -8.82 6.81 5.45
C HIS A 26 -7.56 7.69 5.51
N TRP A 27 -6.73 7.65 4.47
CA TRP A 27 -5.48 8.41 4.37
C TRP A 27 -5.70 9.90 4.10
N ASN A 28 -6.75 10.30 3.36
CA ASN A 28 -7.15 11.71 3.26
C ASN A 28 -7.71 12.29 4.57
N ARG A 29 -8.04 11.42 5.53
CA ARG A 29 -8.61 11.78 6.83
C ARG A 29 -7.64 11.54 8.00
N LEU A 30 -6.48 10.94 7.73
CA LEU A 30 -5.42 10.77 8.70
C LEU A 30 -4.73 12.13 8.84
N PRO A 31 -4.80 12.76 10.04
CA PRO A 31 -4.10 14.00 10.26
C PRO A 31 -2.60 13.75 10.14
N ARG A 32 -1.88 14.81 9.81
CA ARG A 32 -0.42 14.91 9.65
C ARG A 32 0.40 14.16 10.73
N GLU A 33 -0.20 13.88 11.88
CA GLU A 33 0.27 13.04 12.99
C GLU A 33 0.61 11.58 12.60
N ALA A 34 -0.11 10.99 11.63
CA ALA A 34 0.29 9.69 11.07
C ALA A 34 1.63 9.78 10.30
N GLY A 35 1.92 10.98 9.77
CA GLY A 35 3.18 11.39 9.15
C GLY A 35 4.37 11.43 10.11
N GLU A 36 4.09 11.62 11.41
CA GLU A 36 5.06 11.80 12.50
C GLU A 36 4.99 10.62 13.50
N SER A 37 4.39 9.51 13.08
CA SER A 37 4.39 8.29 13.89
C SER A 37 5.77 7.62 13.83
N PRO A 38 6.30 7.11 14.97
CA PRO A 38 7.59 6.44 15.02
C PRO A 38 7.69 5.25 14.04
N SER A 39 6.56 4.61 13.73
CA SER A 39 6.49 3.52 12.77
C SER A 39 6.72 3.97 11.32
N LEU A 40 6.24 5.16 10.94
CA LEU A 40 6.45 5.70 9.60
C LEU A 40 7.89 6.19 9.39
N GLU A 41 8.50 6.78 10.41
CA GLU A 41 9.90 7.19 10.36
C GLU A 41 10.83 5.97 10.17
N ASN A 42 10.58 4.90 10.91
CA ASN A 42 11.23 3.61 10.70
C ASN A 42 10.98 3.04 9.28
N PHE A 43 9.77 3.20 8.76
CA PHE A 43 9.42 2.76 7.41
C PHE A 43 10.15 3.57 6.32
N LYS A 44 10.29 4.89 6.52
CA LYS A 44 11.07 5.76 5.63
C LYS A 44 12.54 5.40 5.64
N SER A 45 13.16 5.17 6.80
CA SER A 45 14.56 4.73 6.89
C SER A 45 14.80 3.39 6.19
N CYS A 46 13.85 2.47 6.28
CA CYS A 46 13.93 1.19 5.57
C CYS A 46 13.85 1.39 4.04
N LEU A 47 12.95 2.27 3.57
CA LEU A 47 12.85 2.61 2.15
C LEU A 47 14.11 3.34 1.65
N ASP A 48 14.66 4.27 2.42
CA ASP A 48 15.86 5.03 2.08
C ASP A 48 17.07 4.10 1.96
N MET A 49 17.21 3.14 2.89
CA MET A 49 18.24 2.09 2.82
C MET A 49 18.09 1.20 1.58
N VAL A 50 16.85 0.84 1.22
CA VAL A 50 16.61 0.00 0.02
C VAL A 50 16.88 0.78 -1.27
N VAL A 51 16.45 2.05 -1.34
CA VAL A 51 16.69 2.90 -2.52
C VAL A 51 18.18 3.24 -2.65
N GLY A 52 18.87 3.51 -1.54
CA GLY A 52 20.31 3.74 -1.51
C GLY A 52 21.13 2.50 -1.88
N ASN A 53 20.65 1.29 -1.60
CA ASN A 53 21.28 0.04 -2.02
C ASN A 53 21.02 -0.35 -3.48
N VAL A 54 20.09 0.32 -4.17
CA VAL A 54 19.77 0.07 -5.59
C VAL A 54 20.53 1.04 -6.52
N LEU A 55 21.24 2.02 -5.97
CA LEU A 55 22.11 2.95 -6.71
C LEU A 55 23.57 2.48 -6.78
#